data_AF-A0A931T449-F1
#
_entry.id   AF-A0A931T449-F1
#
_cell.length_a   1.000
_cell.length_b   1.000
_cell.length_c   1.000
_cell.angle_alpha   90.00
_cell.angle_beta   90.00
_cell.angle_gamma   90.00
#
_symmetry.space_group_name_H-M   'P 1'
#
loop_
_entity.id
_entity.type
_entity.pdbx_description
1 polymer ?
#
loop_
_entity_poly.entity_id
_entity_poly.type
_entity_poly.pdbx_seq_one_letter_code
_entity_poly.pdbx_strand_id
1 'polypeptide(L)'
;MKHPPTRRYAVAALALVCLAFPRIAEAEDEVSKLRASRNDLELQVERLKRDIPLPASASELREMLARVAERAELDLVIREISAPERLELIDGKKSPIELVRVGISGKDRFGDLAFFLSTLRYGGRQVQLESLQIVAERDDSVRFSARLAFPHYAGGPGESAQWGGRNAIAVLRDQVESLSQLRDLLLAASVQRRRAENTIEALALLTNSAQASPISLREVRLERELVLEGFAVGAAARAALSRALETARIEVTKFDMPSEGLCRAFVITAQLADATETSDAVVGDNGLFDPTIPPICTGAERGTFARVMVRGTANDGITVKLRDSDLAGAFMTLSQATGESFVIDFDLTGRLQLFVEKATLDETIAALRHAGIEVGPPPLRLVTRKGRVTPATEGDFAGEPLSISLQHADLPSVLCIFSNITGLTIRMPPGLARDVSIFANEVAWDRVLEGLLAAQGMSYELRDGVIVAGTQTQRSGTPANVDSCETSSASPPASRFSRFTLDQLESGDLLLQGVARMNGEWMALVEMPGGRLQSFQSGQELSDGRVGAIDESGLTIVGADGTKRRVTFNADR
;
A
#
# COMPACT_ATOMS: atom_id res chain seq x y z
N MET A 1 34.10 -106.77 -23.45
CA MET A 1 33.68 -105.63 -24.27
C MET A 1 32.60 -104.87 -23.51
N LYS A 2 32.88 -103.63 -23.09
CA LYS A 2 32.00 -102.76 -22.27
C LYS A 2 31.37 -101.68 -23.17
N HIS A 3 30.05 -101.59 -23.19
CA HIS A 3 29.33 -100.48 -23.84
C HIS A 3 29.32 -99.23 -22.93
N PRO A 4 29.52 -98.01 -23.47
CA PRO A 4 29.52 -96.78 -22.68
C PRO A 4 28.11 -96.21 -22.46
N PRO A 5 27.88 -95.44 -21.38
CA PRO A 5 26.58 -94.86 -21.04
C PRO A 5 26.42 -93.45 -21.62
N THR A 6 25.96 -93.31 -22.86
CA THR A 6 25.76 -91.99 -23.52
C THR A 6 24.31 -91.46 -23.46
N ARG A 7 23.32 -92.26 -23.06
CA ARG A 7 21.89 -91.84 -23.07
C ARG A 7 21.41 -91.04 -21.86
N ARG A 8 22.10 -91.06 -20.71
CA ARG A 8 21.66 -90.32 -19.50
C ARG A 8 22.02 -88.83 -19.51
N TYR A 9 23.03 -88.42 -20.28
CA TYR A 9 23.46 -87.01 -20.38
C TYR A 9 22.55 -86.17 -21.29
N ALA A 10 21.94 -86.78 -22.32
CA ALA A 10 21.06 -86.07 -23.24
C ALA A 10 19.73 -85.61 -22.60
N VAL A 11 19.15 -86.43 -21.71
CA VAL A 11 17.89 -86.09 -21.02
C VAL A 11 18.12 -85.02 -19.94
N ALA A 12 19.24 -85.08 -19.23
CA ALA A 12 19.61 -84.05 -18.26
C ALA A 12 19.90 -82.69 -18.92
N ALA A 13 20.56 -82.69 -20.10
CA ALA A 13 20.79 -81.48 -20.86
C ALA A 13 19.49 -80.86 -21.41
N LEU A 14 18.54 -81.68 -21.88
CA LEU A 14 17.24 -81.19 -22.36
C LEU A 14 16.38 -80.61 -21.23
N ALA A 15 16.38 -81.24 -20.04
CA ALA A 15 15.65 -80.74 -18.88
C ALA A 15 16.22 -79.41 -18.34
N LEU A 16 17.55 -79.24 -18.36
CA LEU A 16 18.22 -77.98 -18.01
C LEU A 16 17.88 -76.86 -19.00
N VAL A 17 17.77 -77.18 -20.28
CA VAL A 17 17.36 -76.24 -21.32
C VAL A 17 15.89 -75.83 -21.15
N CYS A 18 14.97 -76.77 -20.90
CA CYS A 18 13.55 -76.47 -20.67
C CYS A 18 13.29 -75.67 -19.38
N LEU A 19 14.12 -75.80 -18.34
CA LEU A 19 14.01 -75.00 -17.11
C LEU A 19 14.64 -73.60 -17.26
N ALA A 20 15.56 -73.40 -18.20
CA ALA A 20 16.18 -72.11 -18.47
C ALA A 20 15.32 -71.21 -19.38
N PHE A 21 14.57 -71.78 -20.33
CA PHE A 21 13.71 -71.04 -21.27
C PHE A 21 12.71 -70.06 -20.63
N PRO A 22 11.91 -70.41 -19.61
CA PRO A 22 10.98 -69.46 -19.01
C PRO A 22 11.70 -68.28 -18.34
N ARG A 23 12.88 -68.51 -17.74
CA ARG A 23 13.70 -67.45 -17.14
C ARG A 23 14.31 -66.50 -18.17
N ILE A 24 14.60 -67.00 -19.38
CA ILE A 24 15.09 -66.16 -20.49
C ILE A 24 13.96 -65.28 -21.01
N ALA A 25 12.75 -65.84 -21.21
CA ALA A 25 11.60 -65.08 -21.67
C ALA A 25 11.15 -64.00 -20.66
N GLU A 26 11.16 -64.30 -19.36
CA GLU A 26 10.90 -63.32 -18.30
C GLU A 26 11.95 -62.20 -18.26
N ALA A 27 13.23 -62.56 -18.42
CA ALA A 27 14.32 -61.58 -18.48
C ALA A 27 14.22 -60.67 -19.72
N GLU A 28 13.83 -61.21 -20.87
CA GLU A 28 13.62 -60.43 -22.10
C GLU A 28 12.43 -59.46 -21.98
N ASP A 29 11.31 -59.90 -21.40
CA ASP A 29 10.16 -59.04 -21.12
C ASP A 29 10.52 -57.91 -20.14
N GLU A 30 11.26 -58.22 -19.08
CA GLU A 30 11.72 -57.21 -18.13
C GLU A 30 12.66 -56.19 -18.80
N VAL A 31 13.63 -56.64 -19.60
CA VAL A 31 14.53 -55.74 -20.34
C VAL A 31 13.73 -54.84 -21.29
N SER A 32 12.71 -55.38 -21.96
CA SER A 32 11.84 -54.60 -22.85
C SER A 32 11.09 -53.50 -22.10
N LYS A 33 10.47 -53.83 -20.95
CA LYS A 33 9.76 -52.88 -20.09
C LYS A 33 10.69 -51.78 -19.55
N LEU A 34 11.88 -52.14 -19.08
CA LEU A 34 12.86 -51.18 -18.58
C LEU A 34 13.36 -50.25 -19.68
N ARG A 35 13.61 -50.74 -20.90
CA ARG A 35 13.98 -49.90 -22.05
C ARG A 35 12.86 -48.93 -22.43
N ALA A 36 11.62 -49.38 -22.46
CA ALA A 36 10.47 -48.52 -22.74
C ALA A 36 10.33 -47.40 -21.70
N SER A 37 10.44 -47.75 -20.41
CA SER A 37 10.41 -46.78 -19.31
C SER A 37 11.58 -45.79 -19.36
N ARG A 38 12.79 -46.27 -19.65
CA ARG A 38 13.97 -45.42 -19.82
C ARG A 38 13.76 -44.40 -20.94
N ASN A 39 13.33 -44.84 -22.12
CA ASN A 39 13.12 -43.96 -23.27
C ASN A 39 12.01 -42.91 -23.00
N ASP A 40 10.93 -43.29 -22.31
CA ASP A 40 9.86 -42.35 -21.92
C ASP A 40 10.38 -41.30 -20.92
N LEU A 41 11.11 -41.73 -19.89
CA LEU A 41 11.72 -40.82 -18.91
C LEU A 41 12.77 -39.91 -19.55
N GLU A 42 13.61 -40.43 -20.46
CA GLU A 42 14.55 -39.63 -21.25
C GLU A 42 13.80 -38.53 -22.02
N LEU A 43 12.71 -38.87 -22.70
CA LEU A 43 11.91 -37.89 -23.43
C LEU A 43 11.30 -36.82 -22.50
N GLN A 44 10.79 -37.22 -21.33
CA GLN A 44 10.25 -36.29 -20.33
C GLN A 44 11.34 -35.37 -19.77
N VAL A 45 12.50 -35.92 -19.42
CA VAL A 45 13.67 -35.17 -18.94
C VAL A 45 14.16 -34.21 -20.00
N GLU A 46 14.27 -34.62 -21.26
CA GLU A 46 14.68 -33.74 -22.37
C GLU A 46 13.68 -32.62 -22.62
N ARG A 47 12.37 -32.88 -22.46
CA ARG A 47 11.35 -31.80 -22.50
C ARG A 47 11.56 -30.79 -21.37
N LEU A 48 11.72 -31.27 -20.14
CA LEU A 48 11.94 -30.40 -18.97
C LEU A 48 13.28 -29.64 -19.05
N LYS A 49 14.33 -30.26 -19.63
CA LYS A 49 15.63 -29.60 -19.86
C LYS A 49 15.56 -28.45 -20.84
N ARG A 50 14.72 -28.54 -21.88
CA ARG A 50 14.55 -27.44 -22.85
C ARG A 50 14.03 -26.16 -22.19
N ASP A 51 13.33 -26.30 -21.07
CA ASP A 51 12.84 -25.16 -20.31
C ASP A 51 13.90 -24.58 -19.36
N ILE A 52 15.05 -25.25 -19.18
CA ILE A 52 16.14 -24.79 -18.29
C ILE A 52 17.26 -24.16 -19.13
N PRO A 53 17.62 -22.91 -18.86
CA PRO A 53 18.68 -22.25 -19.59
C PRO A 53 20.05 -22.90 -19.36
N LEU A 54 20.93 -22.78 -20.36
CA LEU A 54 22.33 -23.16 -20.25
C LEU A 54 23.05 -22.35 -19.16
N PRO A 55 24.11 -22.90 -18.55
CA PRO A 55 24.92 -22.19 -17.55
C PRO A 55 25.37 -20.84 -18.10
N ALA A 56 25.10 -19.79 -17.34
CA ALA A 56 25.60 -18.45 -17.63
C ALA A 56 26.67 -18.08 -16.61
N SER A 57 27.73 -17.46 -17.09
CA SER A 57 28.74 -16.84 -16.25
C SER A 57 28.13 -15.74 -15.37
N ALA A 58 28.78 -15.44 -14.24
CA ALA A 58 28.35 -14.34 -13.38
C ALA A 58 28.32 -12.99 -14.13
N SER A 59 29.20 -12.77 -15.11
CA SER A 59 29.20 -11.57 -15.96
C SER A 59 27.98 -11.51 -16.87
N GLU A 60 27.62 -12.59 -17.56
CA GLU A 60 26.44 -12.64 -18.44
C GLU A 60 25.15 -12.45 -17.63
N LEU A 61 25.10 -13.00 -16.42
CA LEU A 61 23.96 -12.84 -15.53
C LEU A 61 23.81 -11.39 -15.06
N ARG A 62 24.92 -10.72 -14.72
CA ARG A 62 24.91 -9.28 -14.41
C ARG A 62 24.44 -8.44 -15.59
N GLU A 63 24.96 -8.71 -16.78
CA GLU A 63 24.60 -7.95 -17.98
C GLU A 63 23.12 -8.13 -18.34
N MET A 64 22.60 -9.36 -18.21
CA MET A 64 21.18 -9.64 -18.40
C MET A 64 20.31 -8.89 -17.39
N LEU A 65 20.64 -8.96 -16.09
CA LEU A 65 19.90 -8.25 -15.05
C LEU A 65 19.95 -6.73 -15.27
N ALA A 66 21.11 -6.18 -15.65
CA ALA A 66 21.26 -4.77 -15.96
C ALA A 66 20.38 -4.33 -17.14
N ARG A 67 20.34 -5.11 -18.24
CA ARG A 67 19.47 -4.80 -19.40
C ARG A 67 17.98 -4.85 -19.05
N VAL A 68 17.57 -5.80 -18.22
CA VAL A 68 16.16 -5.89 -17.80
C VAL A 68 15.80 -4.77 -16.83
N ALA A 69 16.70 -4.39 -15.93
CA ALA A 69 16.54 -3.23 -15.05
C ALA A 69 16.45 -1.92 -15.84
N GLU A 70 17.35 -1.71 -16.80
CA GLU A 70 17.32 -0.54 -17.69
C GLU A 70 16.00 -0.42 -18.45
N ARG A 71 15.49 -1.54 -18.99
CA ARG A 71 14.18 -1.57 -19.66
C ARG A 71 13.01 -1.28 -18.73
N ALA A 72 13.15 -1.64 -17.46
CA ALA A 72 12.17 -1.38 -16.41
C ALA A 72 12.35 -0.01 -15.75
N GLU A 73 13.35 0.79 -16.19
CA GLU A 73 13.75 2.04 -15.56
C GLU A 73 14.08 1.89 -14.06
N LEU A 74 14.51 0.70 -13.64
CA LEU A 74 14.70 0.32 -12.24
C LEU A 74 16.13 0.58 -11.76
N ASP A 75 16.31 1.34 -10.67
CA ASP A 75 17.61 1.47 -9.99
C ASP A 75 17.99 0.19 -9.22
N LEU A 76 18.66 -0.73 -9.91
CA LEU A 76 19.02 -2.06 -9.42
C LEU A 76 20.49 -2.15 -8.98
N VAL A 77 20.70 -2.58 -7.73
CA VAL A 77 21.99 -2.96 -7.18
C VAL A 77 22.08 -4.48 -7.02
N ILE A 78 23.05 -5.10 -7.70
CA ILE A 78 23.38 -6.52 -7.53
C ILE A 78 24.38 -6.66 -6.39
N ARG A 79 23.95 -7.24 -5.26
CA ARG A 79 24.75 -7.37 -4.04
C ARG A 79 25.71 -8.55 -4.08
N GLU A 80 25.20 -9.70 -4.49
CA GLU A 80 25.92 -10.97 -4.41
C GLU A 80 25.54 -11.85 -5.61
N ILE A 81 26.52 -12.56 -6.15
CA ILE A 81 26.30 -13.70 -7.04
C ILE A 81 27.09 -14.87 -6.44
N SER A 82 26.37 -15.84 -5.91
CA SER A 82 26.95 -17.04 -5.33
C SER A 82 27.63 -17.91 -6.40
N ALA A 83 28.60 -18.71 -5.98
CA ALA A 83 29.12 -19.77 -6.82
C ALA A 83 28.01 -20.81 -7.10
N PRO A 84 28.03 -21.49 -8.26
CA PRO A 84 27.08 -22.56 -8.56
C PRO A 84 27.04 -23.62 -7.45
N GLU A 85 25.87 -23.87 -6.91
CA GLU A 85 25.65 -24.89 -5.88
C GLU A 85 24.85 -26.06 -6.48
N ARG A 86 25.39 -27.28 -6.37
CA ARG A 86 24.64 -28.50 -6.69
C ARG A 86 23.75 -28.85 -5.52
N LEU A 87 22.44 -28.92 -5.77
CA LEU A 87 21.49 -29.43 -4.79
C LEU A 87 21.80 -30.90 -4.45
N GLU A 88 21.65 -31.29 -3.19
CA GLU A 88 21.70 -32.70 -2.80
C GLU A 88 20.33 -33.36 -2.99
N LEU A 89 20.33 -34.53 -3.62
CA LEU A 89 19.17 -35.41 -3.73
C LEU A 89 18.88 -36.08 -2.38
N ILE A 90 17.67 -36.62 -2.23
CA ILE A 90 17.24 -37.37 -1.03
C ILE A 90 18.18 -38.56 -0.74
N ASP A 91 18.82 -39.13 -1.77
CA ASP A 91 19.78 -40.23 -1.67
C ASP A 91 21.24 -39.77 -1.42
N GLY A 92 21.47 -38.47 -1.19
CA GLY A 92 22.79 -37.87 -0.96
C GLY A 92 23.62 -37.66 -2.23
N LYS A 93 23.11 -37.99 -3.43
CA LYS A 93 23.81 -37.69 -4.68
C LYS A 93 23.68 -36.21 -5.05
N LYS A 94 24.66 -35.69 -5.78
CA LYS A 94 24.60 -34.32 -6.32
C LYS A 94 23.67 -34.25 -7.52
N SER A 95 22.70 -33.34 -7.46
CA SER A 95 21.82 -32.97 -8.55
C SER A 95 22.63 -32.53 -9.79
N PRO A 96 22.16 -32.87 -11.01
CA PRO A 96 22.71 -32.30 -12.24
C PRO A 96 22.25 -30.85 -12.50
N ILE A 97 21.37 -30.33 -11.64
CA ILE A 97 20.96 -28.93 -11.62
C ILE A 97 21.83 -28.21 -10.61
N GLU A 98 22.45 -27.13 -11.06
CA GLU A 98 23.13 -26.17 -10.22
C GLU A 98 22.26 -24.93 -10.08
N LEU A 99 22.30 -24.32 -8.91
CA LEU A 99 21.65 -23.04 -8.64
C LEU A 99 22.72 -21.95 -8.54
N VAL A 100 22.57 -20.91 -9.34
CA VAL A 100 23.27 -19.65 -9.12
C VAL A 100 22.30 -18.71 -8.44
N ARG A 101 22.59 -18.32 -7.20
CA ARG A 101 21.78 -17.35 -6.46
C ARG A 101 22.34 -15.95 -6.59
N VAL A 102 21.43 -15.01 -6.80
CA VAL A 102 21.72 -13.59 -6.94
C VAL A 102 20.92 -12.81 -5.90
N GLY A 103 21.61 -12.03 -5.09
CA GLY A 103 20.99 -11.03 -4.23
C GLY A 103 20.87 -9.71 -4.97
N ILE A 104 19.65 -9.18 -5.07
CA ILE A 104 19.39 -7.85 -5.65
C ILE A 104 18.72 -6.95 -4.62
N SER A 105 18.93 -5.64 -4.77
CA SER A 105 18.21 -4.62 -4.01
C SER A 105 18.13 -3.33 -4.80
N GLY A 106 17.21 -2.46 -4.45
CA GLY A 106 17.10 -1.15 -5.06
C GLY A 106 16.07 -0.29 -4.35
N LYS A 107 15.80 0.86 -4.94
CA LYS A 107 14.74 1.77 -4.49
C LYS A 107 14.10 2.39 -5.72
N ASP A 108 12.83 2.10 -5.93
CA ASP A 108 12.09 2.61 -7.09
C ASP A 108 10.58 2.47 -6.91
N ARG A 109 9.76 2.81 -7.90
CA ARG A 109 8.31 2.55 -7.83
C ARG A 109 8.00 1.05 -7.86
N PHE A 110 6.91 0.68 -7.20
CA PHE A 110 6.47 -0.71 -7.15
C PHE A 110 6.09 -1.26 -8.54
N GLY A 111 5.49 -0.44 -9.40
CA GLY A 111 5.16 -0.82 -10.78
C GLY A 111 6.40 -1.22 -11.58
N ASP A 112 7.50 -0.47 -11.46
CA ASP A 112 8.76 -0.73 -12.15
C ASP A 112 9.43 -2.01 -11.63
N LEU A 113 9.40 -2.22 -10.31
CA LEU A 113 9.84 -3.49 -9.70
C LEU A 113 9.00 -4.68 -10.17
N ALA A 114 7.67 -4.54 -10.19
CA ALA A 114 6.75 -5.58 -10.65
C ALA A 114 6.98 -5.90 -12.14
N PHE A 115 7.21 -4.88 -12.96
CA PHE A 115 7.53 -5.02 -14.38
C PHE A 115 8.89 -5.70 -14.58
N PHE A 116 9.92 -5.33 -13.81
CA PHE A 116 11.23 -5.97 -13.82
C PHE A 116 11.13 -7.47 -13.50
N LEU A 117 10.47 -7.84 -12.39
CA LEU A 117 10.32 -9.23 -11.98
C LEU A 117 9.47 -10.04 -12.99
N SER A 118 8.44 -9.43 -13.57
CA SER A 118 7.63 -10.04 -14.62
C SER A 118 8.43 -10.21 -15.92
N THR A 119 9.28 -9.26 -16.28
CA THR A 119 10.11 -9.33 -17.50
C THR A 119 11.19 -10.40 -17.37
N LEU A 120 11.81 -10.55 -16.20
CA LEU A 120 12.74 -11.65 -15.92
C LEU A 120 12.10 -13.02 -16.14
N ARG A 121 10.80 -13.13 -15.84
CA ARG A 121 9.96 -14.32 -16.07
C ARG A 121 9.80 -14.63 -17.56
N TYR A 122 9.44 -13.63 -18.37
CA TYR A 122 9.15 -13.82 -19.80
C TYR A 122 10.41 -13.93 -20.68
N GLY A 123 11.59 -13.59 -20.16
CA GLY A 123 12.88 -13.63 -20.86
C GLY A 123 13.40 -15.03 -21.23
N GLY A 124 12.59 -16.08 -21.10
CA GLY A 124 12.93 -17.46 -21.50
C GLY A 124 13.90 -18.19 -20.54
N ARG A 125 14.19 -17.61 -19.37
CA ARG A 125 15.01 -18.25 -18.33
C ARG A 125 14.14 -18.59 -17.13
N GLN A 126 14.35 -19.77 -16.55
CA GLN A 126 13.76 -20.10 -15.26
C GLN A 126 14.44 -19.25 -14.19
N VAL A 127 13.67 -18.36 -13.55
CA VAL A 127 14.09 -17.59 -12.40
C VAL A 127 13.16 -17.96 -11.26
N GLN A 128 13.73 -18.34 -10.13
CA GLN A 128 13.00 -18.62 -8.90
C GLN A 128 13.19 -17.44 -7.93
N LEU A 129 12.10 -16.93 -7.39
CA LEU A 129 12.13 -15.93 -6.31
C LEU A 129 12.17 -16.68 -4.97
N GLU A 130 13.32 -16.75 -4.32
CA GLU A 130 13.48 -17.43 -3.02
C GLU A 130 13.01 -16.56 -1.86
N SER A 131 13.24 -15.24 -1.95
CA SER A 131 12.76 -14.28 -0.97
C SER A 131 12.55 -12.91 -1.60
N LEU A 132 11.62 -12.14 -1.04
CA LEU A 132 11.33 -10.76 -1.43
C LEU A 132 10.96 -9.97 -0.19
N GLN A 133 11.57 -8.80 -0.02
CA GLN A 133 11.14 -7.80 0.95
C GLN A 133 10.93 -6.49 0.21
N ILE A 134 9.77 -5.87 0.40
CA ILE A 134 9.40 -4.57 -0.14
C ILE A 134 8.97 -3.70 1.04
N VAL A 135 9.53 -2.51 1.16
CA VAL A 135 9.22 -1.54 2.22
C VAL A 135 8.85 -0.21 1.57
N ALA A 136 7.68 0.33 1.92
CA ALA A 136 7.24 1.64 1.46
C ALA A 136 8.17 2.75 1.99
N GLU A 137 8.57 3.65 1.12
CA GLU A 137 9.32 4.87 1.45
C GLU A 137 8.40 6.10 1.42
N ARG A 138 8.88 7.24 1.93
CA ARG A 138 8.08 8.47 2.01
C ARG A 138 7.92 9.21 0.69
N ASP A 139 8.78 8.93 -0.29
CA ASP A 139 8.88 9.65 -1.56
C ASP A 139 8.18 8.92 -2.71
N ASP A 140 7.08 8.23 -2.40
CA ASP A 140 6.32 7.44 -3.38
C ASP A 140 7.19 6.42 -4.13
N SER A 141 8.07 5.76 -3.38
CA SER A 141 8.89 4.65 -3.86
C SER A 141 8.86 3.50 -2.85
N VAL A 142 9.39 2.36 -3.25
CA VAL A 142 9.63 1.21 -2.39
C VAL A 142 11.11 0.88 -2.38
N ARG A 143 11.65 0.61 -1.19
CA ARG A 143 12.93 -0.07 -1.06
C ARG A 143 12.68 -1.56 -1.14
N PHE A 144 13.43 -2.26 -1.98
CA PHE A 144 13.29 -3.70 -2.11
C PHE A 144 14.61 -4.45 -1.94
N SER A 145 14.51 -5.70 -1.52
CA SER A 145 15.58 -6.69 -1.61
C SER A 145 14.99 -8.05 -1.96
N ALA A 146 15.61 -8.74 -2.90
CA ALA A 146 15.17 -10.05 -3.34
C ALA A 146 16.34 -11.01 -3.52
N ARG A 147 16.06 -12.29 -3.33
CA ARG A 147 17.00 -13.38 -3.63
C ARG A 147 16.42 -14.21 -4.77
N LEU A 148 17.15 -14.22 -5.88
CA LEU A 148 16.78 -14.93 -7.09
C LEU A 148 17.66 -16.17 -7.22
N ALA A 149 17.09 -17.32 -7.58
CA ALA A 149 17.84 -18.51 -7.96
C ALA A 149 17.64 -18.80 -9.44
N PHE A 150 18.75 -18.96 -10.15
CA PHE A 150 18.81 -19.30 -11.56
C PHE A 150 19.25 -20.76 -11.68
N PRO A 151 18.32 -21.71 -11.86
CA PRO A 151 18.68 -23.07 -12.19
C PRO A 151 19.32 -23.14 -13.57
N HIS A 152 20.45 -23.83 -13.64
CA HIS A 152 21.05 -24.26 -14.90
C HIS A 152 21.41 -25.73 -14.86
N TYR A 153 21.37 -26.37 -16.03
CA TYR A 153 21.76 -27.76 -16.16
C TYR A 153 23.29 -27.85 -16.32
N ALA A 154 23.96 -28.45 -15.34
CA ALA A 154 25.42 -28.61 -15.30
C ALA A 154 25.89 -30.01 -15.76
N GLY A 155 24.96 -30.84 -16.24
CA GLY A 155 25.23 -32.23 -16.62
C GLY A 155 25.20 -33.20 -15.45
N GLY A 156 24.89 -34.47 -15.75
CA GLY A 156 24.96 -35.56 -14.78
C GLY A 156 26.40 -35.87 -14.35
N PRO A 157 26.62 -36.40 -13.14
CA PRO A 157 27.91 -36.96 -12.75
C PRO A 157 28.26 -38.11 -13.71
N GLY A 158 29.09 -37.80 -14.72
CA GLY A 158 29.78 -38.75 -15.59
C GLY A 158 28.92 -39.84 -16.23
N GLU A 159 28.63 -39.70 -17.52
CA GLU A 159 28.23 -40.81 -18.43
C GLU A 159 29.26 -41.95 -18.53
N SER A 160 30.26 -42.00 -17.64
CA SER A 160 31.32 -43.01 -17.58
C SER A 160 31.36 -43.70 -16.22
N ALA A 161 30.20 -44.13 -15.70
CA ALA A 161 30.22 -45.25 -14.77
C ALA A 161 30.83 -46.44 -15.54
N GLN A 162 32.05 -46.85 -15.19
CA GLN A 162 32.61 -48.09 -15.71
C GLN A 162 31.70 -49.23 -15.23
N TRP A 163 30.81 -49.70 -16.10
CA TRP A 163 29.89 -50.81 -15.87
C TRP A 163 30.63 -52.17 -15.89
N GLY A 164 31.77 -52.25 -15.20
CA GLY A 164 32.56 -53.47 -15.10
C GLY A 164 31.81 -54.52 -14.28
N GLY A 165 31.24 -55.53 -14.95
CA GLY A 165 30.76 -56.76 -14.33
C GLY A 165 29.33 -56.79 -13.80
N ARG A 166 28.49 -55.78 -14.06
CA ARG A 166 27.05 -55.81 -13.67
C ARG A 166 26.17 -56.48 -14.74
N ASN A 167 25.11 -57.18 -14.31
CA ASN A 167 24.07 -57.70 -15.22
C ASN A 167 23.32 -56.53 -15.88
N ALA A 168 23.05 -56.62 -17.19
CA ALA A 168 22.34 -55.63 -17.99
C ALA A 168 21.00 -55.17 -17.40
N ILE A 169 20.26 -56.06 -16.71
CA ILE A 169 19.00 -55.68 -16.04
C ILE A 169 19.26 -54.70 -14.89
N ALA A 170 20.28 -54.94 -14.07
CA ALA A 170 20.63 -54.04 -12.96
C ALA A 170 21.07 -52.66 -13.49
N VAL A 171 21.82 -52.64 -14.59
CA VAL A 171 22.21 -51.41 -15.29
C VAL A 171 20.98 -50.61 -15.74
N LEU A 172 20.01 -51.27 -16.38
CA LEU A 172 18.80 -50.60 -16.85
C LEU A 172 17.92 -50.11 -15.70
N ARG A 173 17.80 -50.86 -14.60
CA ARG A 173 17.06 -50.40 -13.41
C ARG A 173 17.71 -49.16 -12.79
N ASP A 174 19.03 -49.16 -12.60
CA ASP A 174 19.78 -48.01 -12.09
C ASP A 174 19.58 -46.77 -12.98
N GLN A 175 19.55 -46.95 -14.30
CA GLN A 175 19.29 -45.87 -15.26
C GLN A 175 17.86 -45.31 -15.15
N VAL A 176 16.85 -46.18 -15.09
CA VAL A 176 15.44 -45.79 -14.94
C VAL A 176 15.23 -45.04 -13.62
N GLU A 177 15.80 -45.53 -12.53
CA GLU A 177 15.72 -44.87 -11.22
C GLU A 177 16.38 -43.49 -11.25
N SER A 178 17.59 -43.39 -11.81
CA SER A 178 18.31 -42.11 -11.94
C SER A 178 17.53 -41.10 -12.79
N LEU A 179 16.90 -41.52 -13.88
CA LEU A 179 16.09 -40.65 -14.74
C LEU A 179 14.80 -40.22 -14.05
N SER A 180 14.16 -41.11 -13.28
CA SER A 180 12.97 -40.77 -12.49
C SER A 180 13.31 -39.72 -11.43
N GLN A 181 14.39 -39.91 -10.67
CA GLN A 181 14.86 -38.94 -9.67
C GLN A 181 15.17 -37.58 -10.33
N LEU A 182 15.80 -37.58 -11.50
CA LEU A 182 16.07 -36.36 -12.26
C LEU A 182 14.78 -35.66 -12.70
N ARG A 183 13.81 -36.41 -13.25
CA ARG A 183 12.49 -35.85 -13.59
C ARG A 183 11.84 -35.20 -12.38
N ASP A 184 11.86 -35.86 -11.23
CA ASP A 184 11.21 -35.37 -10.01
C ASP A 184 11.89 -34.09 -9.49
N LEU A 185 13.23 -33.98 -9.58
CA LEU A 185 13.95 -32.73 -9.31
C LEU A 185 13.57 -31.60 -10.27
N LEU A 186 13.53 -31.89 -11.57
CA LEU A 186 13.16 -30.92 -12.60
C LEU A 186 11.72 -30.44 -12.39
N LEU A 187 10.80 -31.34 -12.03
CA LEU A 187 9.44 -31.02 -11.67
C LEU A 187 9.39 -30.16 -10.40
N ALA A 188 10.13 -30.49 -9.35
CA ALA A 188 10.19 -29.68 -8.13
C ALA A 188 10.69 -28.25 -8.42
N ALA A 189 11.72 -28.11 -9.27
CA ALA A 189 12.20 -26.81 -9.72
C ALA A 189 11.13 -26.03 -10.50
N SER A 190 10.32 -26.72 -11.32
CA SER A 190 9.19 -26.13 -12.03
C SER A 190 8.03 -25.73 -11.12
N VAL A 191 7.79 -26.44 -10.01
CA VAL A 191 6.76 -26.09 -9.01
C VAL A 191 7.18 -24.85 -8.23
N GLN A 192 8.44 -24.77 -7.82
CA GLN A 192 8.97 -23.57 -7.15
C GLN A 192 8.90 -22.33 -8.06
N ARG A 193 9.10 -22.51 -9.38
CA ARG A 193 8.87 -21.47 -10.37
C ARG A 193 7.43 -20.96 -10.32
N ARG A 194 6.42 -21.85 -10.31
CA ARG A 194 5.00 -21.43 -10.25
C ARG A 194 4.70 -20.59 -9.00
N ARG A 195 5.27 -20.93 -7.85
CA ARG A 195 5.06 -20.14 -6.61
C ARG A 195 5.59 -18.71 -6.73
N ALA A 196 6.78 -18.54 -7.30
CA ALA A 196 7.35 -17.23 -7.57
C ALA A 196 6.50 -16.42 -8.57
N GLU A 197 6.02 -17.08 -9.62
CA GLU A 197 5.10 -16.49 -10.61
C GLU A 197 3.83 -15.98 -9.94
N ASN A 198 3.23 -16.80 -9.08
CA ASN A 198 2.00 -16.46 -8.38
C ASN A 198 2.18 -15.30 -7.40
N THR A 199 3.38 -15.03 -6.88
CA THR A 199 3.55 -13.98 -5.86
C THR A 199 3.39 -12.59 -6.44
N ILE A 200 4.15 -12.25 -7.49
CA ILE A 200 4.11 -10.91 -8.09
C ILE A 200 2.76 -10.65 -8.72
N GLU A 201 2.19 -11.67 -9.35
CA GLU A 201 0.86 -11.62 -9.94
C GLU A 201 -0.23 -11.45 -8.87
N ALA A 202 -0.16 -12.19 -7.75
CA ALA A 202 -1.07 -12.01 -6.63
C ALA A 202 -0.94 -10.61 -6.01
N LEU A 203 0.28 -10.07 -5.86
CA LEU A 203 0.46 -8.69 -5.39
C LEU A 203 -0.09 -7.67 -6.38
N ALA A 204 0.04 -7.91 -7.68
CA ALA A 204 -0.54 -7.07 -8.72
C ALA A 204 -2.07 -7.09 -8.70
N LEU A 205 -2.67 -8.27 -8.61
CA LEU A 205 -4.12 -8.45 -8.49
C LEU A 205 -4.65 -7.82 -7.20
N LEU A 206 -3.99 -8.08 -6.06
CA LEU A 206 -4.31 -7.47 -4.77
C LEU A 206 -4.32 -5.95 -4.90
N THR A 207 -3.28 -5.41 -5.53
CA THR A 207 -3.13 -3.98 -5.74
C THR A 207 -4.25 -3.40 -6.59
N ASN A 208 -4.54 -4.02 -7.73
CA ASN A 208 -5.57 -3.55 -8.66
C ASN A 208 -6.97 -3.64 -8.04
N SER A 209 -7.28 -4.72 -7.32
CA SER A 209 -8.57 -4.92 -6.65
C SER A 209 -8.78 -3.96 -5.47
N ALA A 210 -7.70 -3.53 -4.81
CA ALA A 210 -7.76 -2.64 -3.65
C ALA A 210 -7.45 -1.16 -3.98
N GLN A 211 -7.11 -0.81 -5.22
CA GLN A 211 -6.62 0.52 -5.59
C GLN A 211 -7.59 1.66 -5.25
N ALA A 212 -8.90 1.40 -5.36
CA ALA A 212 -9.94 2.38 -5.05
C ALA A 212 -10.21 2.56 -3.54
N SER A 213 -9.61 1.71 -2.69
CA SER A 213 -9.79 1.71 -1.24
C SER A 213 -8.60 2.36 -0.53
N PRO A 214 -8.77 2.93 0.66
CA PRO A 214 -7.71 3.59 1.45
C PRO A 214 -6.86 2.55 2.20
N ILE A 215 -6.35 1.58 1.47
CA ILE A 215 -5.46 0.54 1.98
C ILE A 215 -4.06 0.94 1.58
N SER A 216 -3.13 0.90 2.53
CA SER A 216 -1.70 1.08 2.25
C SER A 216 -0.90 -0.09 2.80
N LEU A 217 0.00 -0.64 1.98
CA LEU A 217 1.00 -1.60 2.40
C LEU A 217 2.24 -0.84 2.84
N ARG A 218 2.69 -1.12 4.07
CA ARG A 218 3.95 -0.64 4.62
C ARG A 218 5.10 -1.57 4.24
N GLU A 219 4.85 -2.87 4.35
CA GLU A 219 5.87 -3.88 4.11
C GLU A 219 5.25 -5.16 3.55
N VAL A 220 5.95 -5.78 2.62
CA VAL A 220 5.65 -7.11 2.10
C VAL A 220 6.89 -7.95 2.25
N ARG A 221 6.75 -9.13 2.88
CA ARG A 221 7.82 -10.12 3.01
C ARG A 221 7.36 -11.46 2.44
N LEU A 222 8.16 -12.02 1.56
CA LEU A 222 8.05 -13.38 1.07
C LEU A 222 9.31 -14.14 1.49
N GLU A 223 9.11 -15.18 2.28
CA GLU A 223 10.13 -16.20 2.51
C GLU A 223 9.49 -17.57 2.28
N ARG A 224 9.06 -18.24 3.36
CA ARG A 224 8.22 -19.46 3.27
C ARG A 224 6.74 -19.13 3.16
N GLU A 225 6.32 -18.05 3.79
CA GLU A 225 4.97 -17.52 3.78
C GLU A 225 5.01 -16.07 3.31
N LEU A 226 3.87 -15.60 2.80
CA LEU A 226 3.66 -14.20 2.45
C LEU A 226 3.18 -13.46 3.70
N VAL A 227 3.91 -12.43 4.11
CA VAL A 227 3.54 -11.53 5.19
C VAL A 227 3.26 -10.14 4.61
N LEU A 228 2.06 -9.64 4.81
CA LEU A 228 1.62 -8.31 4.40
C LEU A 228 1.39 -7.46 5.65
N GLU A 229 2.07 -6.32 5.73
CA GLU A 229 1.89 -5.35 6.79
C GLU A 229 1.41 -4.03 6.21
N GLY A 230 0.39 -3.42 6.83
CA GLY A 230 -0.20 -2.21 6.27
C GLY A 230 -1.23 -1.56 7.19
N PHE A 231 -1.97 -0.63 6.60
CA PHE A 231 -3.09 0.07 7.22
C PHE A 231 -4.33 -0.06 6.34
N ALA A 232 -5.47 -0.31 6.97
CA ALA A 232 -6.78 -0.18 6.35
C ALA A 232 -7.57 0.89 7.09
N VAL A 233 -8.17 1.82 6.35
CA VAL A 233 -8.86 2.96 6.94
C VAL A 233 -10.37 2.83 6.74
N GLY A 234 -11.08 2.64 7.85
CA GLY A 234 -12.51 2.39 7.85
C GLY A 234 -12.92 0.97 7.42
N ALA A 235 -14.20 0.69 7.63
CA ALA A 235 -14.86 -0.58 7.34
C ALA A 235 -14.85 -1.01 5.88
N ALA A 236 -15.21 -0.08 4.99
CA ALA A 236 -15.25 -0.35 3.55
C ALA A 236 -13.88 -0.83 3.02
N ALA A 237 -12.80 -0.25 3.54
CA ALA A 237 -11.44 -0.66 3.22
C ALA A 237 -11.11 -2.05 3.74
N ARG A 238 -11.53 -2.40 4.96
CA ARG A 238 -11.35 -3.75 5.52
C ARG A 238 -12.07 -4.81 4.67
N ALA A 239 -13.32 -4.55 4.32
CA ALA A 239 -14.09 -5.44 3.45
C ALA A 239 -13.47 -5.56 2.05
N ALA A 240 -12.97 -4.45 1.50
CA ALA A 240 -12.27 -4.44 0.23
C ALA A 240 -10.96 -5.22 0.28
N LEU A 241 -10.19 -5.12 1.38
CA LEU A 241 -8.97 -5.89 1.59
C LEU A 241 -9.25 -7.39 1.58
N SER A 242 -10.27 -7.85 2.32
CA SER A 242 -10.65 -9.27 2.32
C SER A 242 -11.02 -9.77 0.92
N ARG A 243 -11.86 -9.03 0.18
CA ARG A 243 -12.21 -9.37 -1.21
C ARG A 243 -11.01 -9.33 -2.15
N ALA A 244 -10.09 -8.40 -1.96
CA ALA A 244 -8.89 -8.28 -2.77
C ALA A 244 -7.92 -9.44 -2.53
N LEU A 245 -7.79 -9.92 -1.28
CA LEU A 245 -7.02 -11.13 -0.96
C LEU A 245 -7.62 -12.38 -1.62
N GLU A 246 -8.95 -12.53 -1.57
CA GLU A 246 -9.66 -13.62 -2.26
C GLU A 246 -9.45 -13.55 -3.78
N THR A 247 -9.60 -12.37 -4.37
CA THR A 247 -9.41 -12.13 -5.82
C THR A 247 -7.97 -12.43 -6.23
N ALA A 248 -7.00 -12.05 -5.40
CA ALA A 248 -5.58 -12.35 -5.58
C ALA A 248 -5.21 -13.81 -5.27
N ARG A 249 -6.17 -14.66 -4.85
CA ARG A 249 -5.95 -16.05 -4.46
C ARG A 249 -4.89 -16.21 -3.35
N ILE A 250 -4.88 -15.28 -2.42
CA ILE A 250 -4.03 -15.28 -1.24
C ILE A 250 -4.79 -15.97 -0.10
N GLU A 251 -4.35 -17.17 0.27
CA GLU A 251 -4.95 -17.98 1.34
C GLU A 251 -4.42 -17.51 2.69
N VAL A 252 -5.25 -16.75 3.42
CA VAL A 252 -4.87 -16.18 4.71
C VAL A 252 -4.79 -17.27 5.78
N THR A 253 -3.60 -17.44 6.37
CA THR A 253 -3.36 -18.36 7.50
C THR A 253 -3.52 -17.67 8.85
N LYS A 254 -3.15 -16.39 8.93
CA LYS A 254 -3.29 -15.56 10.13
C LYS A 254 -3.64 -14.12 9.73
N PHE A 255 -4.62 -13.53 10.42
CA PHE A 255 -5.00 -12.13 10.25
C PHE A 255 -5.04 -11.43 11.61
N ASP A 256 -4.04 -10.60 11.88
CA ASP A 256 -4.00 -9.73 13.06
C ASP A 256 -4.39 -8.30 12.67
N MET A 257 -5.54 -7.82 13.17
CA MET A 257 -5.99 -6.44 13.01
C MET A 257 -6.80 -6.01 14.25
N PRO A 258 -6.53 -4.85 14.87
CA PRO A 258 -7.34 -4.34 15.97
C PRO A 258 -8.82 -4.17 15.59
N SER A 259 -9.72 -4.42 16.54
CA SER A 259 -11.17 -4.35 16.33
C SER A 259 -11.73 -2.93 16.34
N GLU A 260 -10.96 -1.93 16.76
CA GLU A 260 -11.40 -0.53 16.91
C GLU A 260 -10.36 0.45 16.35
N GLY A 261 -10.84 1.64 15.94
CA GLY A 261 -10.03 2.73 15.44
C GLY A 261 -10.23 3.00 13.94
N LEU A 262 -10.13 4.27 13.55
CA LEU A 262 -10.23 4.75 12.15
C LEU A 262 -9.19 4.10 11.25
N CYS A 263 -7.95 4.09 11.72
CA CYS A 263 -6.78 3.57 11.05
C CYS A 263 -6.32 2.31 11.77
N ARG A 264 -6.51 1.15 11.14
CA ARG A 264 -6.14 -0.13 11.73
C ARG A 264 -4.91 -0.66 11.04
N ALA A 265 -3.82 -0.77 11.79
CA ALA A 265 -2.67 -1.52 11.35
C ALA A 265 -3.08 -3.00 11.22
N PHE A 266 -2.61 -3.67 10.18
CA PHE A 266 -2.79 -5.10 10.00
C PHE A 266 -1.49 -5.80 9.71
N VAL A 267 -1.45 -7.06 10.13
CA VAL A 267 -0.44 -8.05 9.73
C VAL A 267 -1.17 -9.29 9.26
N ILE A 268 -0.96 -9.66 8.01
CA ILE A 268 -1.56 -10.83 7.38
C ILE A 268 -0.43 -11.80 7.06
N THR A 269 -0.53 -13.03 7.56
CA THR A 269 0.30 -14.15 7.11
C THR A 269 -0.56 -15.02 6.20
N ALA A 270 -0.02 -15.40 5.05
CA ALA A 270 -0.75 -16.10 4.03
C ALA A 270 0.13 -17.03 3.19
N GLN A 271 -0.52 -17.95 2.49
CA GLN A 271 0.07 -18.79 1.46
C GLN A 271 -0.55 -18.42 0.11
N LEU A 272 0.19 -18.67 -0.97
CA LEU A 272 -0.32 -18.45 -2.32
C LEU A 272 -0.95 -19.75 -2.80
N ALA A 273 -2.20 -19.68 -3.26
CA ALA A 273 -2.81 -20.83 -3.92
C ALA A 273 -2.02 -21.21 -5.19
N ASP A 274 -2.04 -22.50 -5.53
CA ASP A 274 -1.48 -22.97 -6.79
C ASP A 274 -2.31 -22.43 -7.96
N ALA A 275 -1.85 -21.35 -8.61
CA ALA A 275 -2.53 -20.81 -9.78
C ALA A 275 -2.37 -21.75 -10.97
N THR A 276 -3.50 -22.09 -11.61
CA THR A 276 -3.55 -22.88 -12.85
C THR A 276 -3.63 -22.01 -14.10
N GLU A 277 -3.89 -20.71 -13.95
CA GLU A 277 -4.06 -19.74 -15.04
C GLU A 277 -3.32 -18.45 -14.70
N THR A 278 -2.54 -17.96 -15.66
CA THR A 278 -1.82 -16.68 -15.59
C THR A 278 -2.73 -15.54 -16.03
N SER A 279 -2.82 -14.50 -15.21
CA SER A 279 -3.46 -13.21 -15.47
C SER A 279 -2.42 -12.20 -15.95
N ASP A 280 -2.73 -11.45 -17.01
CA ASP A 280 -1.92 -10.31 -17.49
C ASP A 280 -2.15 -9.04 -16.64
N ALA A 281 -2.22 -9.19 -15.31
CA ALA A 281 -2.44 -8.08 -14.41
C ALA A 281 -1.25 -7.10 -14.44
N VAL A 282 -1.46 -5.93 -15.06
CA VAL A 282 -0.50 -4.83 -15.02
C VAL A 282 -0.71 -4.02 -13.75
N VAL A 283 0.37 -3.73 -13.03
CA VAL A 283 0.35 -2.84 -11.85
C VAL A 283 0.46 -1.39 -12.34
N GLY A 284 -0.47 -0.53 -11.93
CA GLY A 284 -0.32 0.92 -12.11
C GLY A 284 0.60 1.56 -11.05
N ASP A 285 1.39 2.56 -11.45
CA ASP A 285 2.34 3.35 -10.62
C ASP A 285 2.85 2.65 -9.36
N ASN A 286 2.41 3.08 -8.18
CA ASN A 286 2.93 2.60 -6.89
C ASN A 286 1.98 1.68 -6.12
N GLY A 287 0.86 1.30 -6.75
CA GLY A 287 -0.02 0.29 -6.21
C GLY A 287 -0.59 0.59 -4.83
N LEU A 288 -0.45 -0.32 -3.87
CA LEU A 288 -0.87 -0.11 -2.47
C LEU A 288 0.21 0.54 -1.60
N PHE A 289 1.39 0.88 -2.12
CA PHE A 289 2.47 1.47 -1.33
C PHE A 289 2.34 3.00 -1.23
N ASP A 290 1.17 3.46 -0.78
CA ASP A 290 0.86 4.89 -0.65
C ASP A 290 1.56 5.49 0.59
N PRO A 291 2.50 6.43 0.43
CA PRO A 291 3.27 7.02 1.52
C PRO A 291 2.46 8.00 2.39
N THR A 292 1.27 8.41 1.93
CA THR A 292 0.45 9.42 2.60
C THR A 292 -0.37 8.82 3.75
N ILE A 293 -0.73 7.53 3.67
CA ILE A 293 -1.55 6.83 4.68
C ILE A 293 -0.81 6.63 6.01
N PRO A 294 0.43 6.10 6.06
CA PRO A 294 1.08 5.82 7.34
C PRO A 294 1.23 7.04 8.26
N PRO A 295 1.65 8.24 7.80
CA PRO A 295 1.72 9.43 8.66
C PRO A 295 0.36 9.84 9.24
N ILE A 296 -0.73 9.64 8.48
CA ILE A 296 -2.10 9.89 8.94
C ILE A 296 -2.49 8.89 10.02
N CYS A 297 -2.20 7.61 9.79
CA CYS A 297 -2.63 6.52 10.67
C CYS A 297 -1.76 6.32 11.91
N THR A 298 -0.49 6.68 11.85
CA THR A 298 0.41 6.63 13.00
C THR A 298 0.27 7.85 13.90
N GLY A 299 -0.49 8.86 13.47
CA GLY A 299 -0.77 10.08 14.22
C GLY A 299 0.52 10.64 14.78
N ALA A 300 1.32 11.35 13.96
CA ALA A 300 2.50 12.06 14.48
C ALA A 300 2.09 12.74 15.79
N GLU A 301 2.75 12.40 16.90
CA GLU A 301 2.41 12.86 18.26
C GLU A 301 2.49 14.39 18.29
N ARG A 302 1.42 15.05 17.85
CA ARG A 302 1.29 16.50 17.88
C ARG A 302 0.84 16.79 19.30
N GLY A 303 1.81 17.03 20.18
CA GLY A 303 1.53 17.35 21.58
C GLY A 303 0.43 18.40 21.70
N THR A 304 -0.45 18.24 22.68
CA THR A 304 -1.46 19.24 23.00
C THR A 304 -0.75 20.54 23.37
N PHE A 305 -0.90 21.58 22.56
CA PHE A 305 -0.18 22.83 22.79
C PHE A 305 -0.92 23.74 23.79
N ALA A 306 -2.25 23.61 23.90
CA ALA A 306 -3.06 24.38 24.82
C ALA A 306 -4.33 23.66 25.28
N ARG A 307 -4.76 23.98 26.51
CA ARG A 307 -6.07 23.66 27.05
C ARG A 307 -6.76 24.97 27.42
N VAL A 308 -7.89 25.24 26.80
CA VAL A 308 -8.67 26.47 26.97
C VAL A 308 -10.01 26.10 27.59
N MET A 309 -10.33 26.71 28.73
CA MET A 309 -11.60 26.54 29.43
C MET A 309 -12.27 27.89 29.60
N VAL A 310 -13.51 28.02 29.14
CA VAL A 310 -14.28 29.26 29.15
C VAL A 310 -15.66 28.95 29.67
N ARG A 311 -16.07 29.66 30.72
CA ARG A 311 -17.41 29.57 31.28
C ARG A 311 -18.03 30.95 31.30
N GLY A 312 -19.04 31.15 30.46
CA GLY A 312 -19.80 32.38 30.40
C GLY A 312 -21.16 32.26 31.08
N THR A 313 -21.93 33.34 31.00
CA THR A 313 -23.30 33.42 31.53
C THR A 313 -24.32 33.79 30.47
N ALA A 314 -23.95 33.70 29.18
CA ALA A 314 -24.83 34.04 28.07
C ALA A 314 -25.91 32.97 27.91
N ASN A 315 -27.18 33.37 27.90
CA ASN A 315 -28.31 32.44 27.71
C ASN A 315 -28.25 31.75 26.34
N ASP A 316 -27.84 32.50 25.30
CA ASP A 316 -27.63 32.02 23.93
C ASP A 316 -26.14 31.80 23.63
N GLY A 317 -25.34 31.54 24.68
CA GLY A 317 -23.91 31.29 24.54
C GLY A 317 -23.60 29.96 23.87
N ILE A 318 -22.46 29.90 23.18
CA ILE A 318 -21.96 28.67 22.58
C ILE A 318 -21.55 27.67 23.66
N THR A 319 -21.82 26.39 23.40
CA THR A 319 -21.31 25.28 24.23
C THR A 319 -20.56 24.32 23.33
N VAL A 320 -19.25 24.19 23.55
CA VAL A 320 -18.34 23.38 22.73
C VAL A 320 -17.42 22.61 23.67
N LYS A 321 -17.35 21.30 23.52
CA LYS A 321 -16.37 20.45 24.19
C LYS A 321 -15.57 19.75 23.11
N LEU A 322 -14.32 20.13 22.94
CA LEU A 322 -13.37 19.55 22.00
C LEU A 322 -12.16 19.04 22.76
N ARG A 323 -11.73 17.84 22.42
CA ARG A 323 -10.49 17.22 22.88
C ARG A 323 -9.61 16.96 21.66
N ASP A 324 -8.30 17.07 21.87
CA ASP A 324 -7.26 16.69 20.91
C ASP A 324 -7.60 17.06 19.45
N SER A 325 -8.21 18.23 19.27
CA SER A 325 -8.65 18.70 17.97
C SER A 325 -7.53 19.54 17.40
N ASP A 326 -7.21 19.41 16.12
CA ASP A 326 -6.33 20.40 15.51
C ASP A 326 -6.99 21.78 15.52
N LEU A 327 -6.18 22.83 15.39
CA LEU A 327 -6.66 24.20 15.39
C LEU A 327 -7.72 24.45 14.32
N ALA A 328 -7.56 23.84 13.14
CA ALA A 328 -8.50 24.00 12.05
C ALA A 328 -9.88 23.41 12.41
N GLY A 329 -9.94 22.23 13.01
CA GLY A 329 -11.17 21.59 13.48
C GLY A 329 -11.84 22.40 14.60
N ALA A 330 -11.05 22.99 15.50
CA ALA A 330 -11.59 23.85 16.55
C ALA A 330 -12.23 25.12 15.97
N PHE A 331 -11.56 25.81 15.03
CA PHE A 331 -12.11 27.01 14.39
C PHE A 331 -13.23 26.71 13.39
N MET A 332 -13.23 25.54 12.75
CA MET A 332 -14.38 25.03 11.99
C MET A 332 -15.60 24.93 12.89
N THR A 333 -15.44 24.33 14.08
CA THR A 333 -16.51 24.16 15.06
C THR A 333 -17.05 25.52 15.52
N LEU A 334 -16.16 26.46 15.83
CA LEU A 334 -16.55 27.82 16.19
C LEU A 334 -17.28 28.54 15.05
N SER A 335 -16.79 28.40 13.81
CA SER A 335 -17.43 28.96 12.62
C SER A 335 -18.85 28.45 12.45
N GLN A 336 -19.04 27.12 12.47
CA GLN A 336 -20.37 26.55 12.36
C GLN A 336 -21.26 27.01 13.52
N ALA A 337 -20.75 27.07 14.76
CA ALA A 337 -21.53 27.41 15.95
C ALA A 337 -21.94 28.88 16.04
N THR A 338 -21.20 29.78 15.40
CA THR A 338 -21.39 31.24 15.52
C THR A 338 -21.77 31.91 14.20
N GLY A 339 -21.60 31.22 13.07
CA GLY A 339 -21.73 31.79 11.73
C GLY A 339 -20.55 32.68 11.30
N GLU A 340 -19.51 32.81 12.14
CA GLU A 340 -18.37 33.68 11.90
C GLU A 340 -17.32 33.03 11.00
N SER A 341 -16.53 33.87 10.33
CA SER A 341 -15.56 33.41 9.34
C SER A 341 -14.12 33.49 9.83
N PHE A 342 -13.33 32.47 9.53
CA PHE A 342 -11.95 32.31 9.96
C PHE A 342 -11.03 31.87 8.82
N VAL A 343 -9.79 32.36 8.84
CA VAL A 343 -8.66 31.81 8.07
C VAL A 343 -7.58 31.43 9.06
N ILE A 344 -7.04 30.23 8.98
CA ILE A 344 -5.99 29.76 9.88
C ILE A 344 -4.63 29.82 9.19
N ASP A 345 -3.65 30.40 9.88
CA ASP A 345 -2.25 30.45 9.44
C ASP A 345 -1.67 29.03 9.30
N PHE A 346 -0.84 28.80 8.27
CA PHE A 346 -0.23 27.49 8.02
C PHE A 346 0.76 27.08 9.11
N ASP A 347 1.32 28.04 9.86
CA ASP A 347 2.29 27.78 10.93
C ASP A 347 1.63 27.32 12.24
N LEU A 348 0.30 27.39 12.31
CA LEU A 348 -0.52 26.94 13.42
C LEU A 348 -0.73 25.43 13.36
N THR A 349 0.31 24.70 13.75
CA THR A 349 0.27 23.26 13.99
C THR A 349 0.10 22.95 15.47
N GLY A 350 -0.54 21.81 15.77
CA GLY A 350 -0.72 21.32 17.13
C GLY A 350 -2.17 20.94 17.44
N ARG A 351 -2.37 20.36 18.62
CA ARG A 351 -3.68 19.94 19.13
C ARG A 351 -4.16 20.84 20.27
N LEU A 352 -5.44 21.20 20.26
CA LEU A 352 -6.13 22.05 21.22
C LEU A 352 -7.20 21.25 21.96
N GLN A 353 -7.29 21.46 23.28
CA GLN A 353 -8.49 21.12 24.05
C GLN A 353 -9.28 22.39 24.31
N LEU A 354 -10.53 22.45 23.86
CA LEU A 354 -11.38 23.62 23.96
C LEU A 354 -12.69 23.26 24.66
N PHE A 355 -12.90 23.81 25.86
CA PHE A 355 -14.11 23.63 26.64
C PHE A 355 -14.76 24.99 26.84
N VAL A 356 -15.89 25.22 26.16
CA VAL A 356 -16.68 26.45 26.24
C VAL A 356 -18.06 26.07 26.75
N GLU A 357 -18.51 26.72 27.82
CA GLU A 357 -19.84 26.54 28.40
C GLU A 357 -20.55 27.89 28.48
N LYS A 358 -21.63 28.07 27.70
CA LYS A 358 -22.50 29.26 27.73
C LYS A 358 -21.73 30.59 27.59
N ALA A 359 -20.67 30.60 26.80
CA ALA A 359 -19.85 31.79 26.58
C ALA A 359 -20.15 32.44 25.23
N THR A 360 -19.82 33.72 25.09
CA THR A 360 -19.84 34.40 23.79
C THR A 360 -18.59 34.03 22.97
N LEU A 361 -18.62 34.32 21.67
CA LEU A 361 -17.43 34.16 20.84
C LEU A 361 -16.28 35.06 21.31
N ASP A 362 -16.57 36.30 21.72
CA ASP A 362 -15.55 37.24 22.17
C ASP A 362 -14.87 36.79 23.48
N GLU A 363 -15.63 36.23 24.42
CA GLU A 363 -15.08 35.60 25.63
C GLU A 363 -14.16 34.43 25.27
N THR A 364 -14.58 33.63 24.29
CA THR A 364 -13.81 32.48 23.79
C THR A 364 -12.51 32.93 23.11
N ILE A 365 -12.58 33.94 22.24
CA ILE A 365 -11.42 34.54 21.58
C ILE A 365 -10.47 35.15 22.61
N ALA A 366 -10.98 35.84 23.64
CA ALA A 366 -10.15 36.37 24.71
C ALA A 366 -9.36 35.26 25.41
N ALA A 367 -9.99 34.12 25.70
CA ALA A 367 -9.29 32.98 26.29
C ALA A 367 -8.25 32.34 25.35
N LEU A 368 -8.57 32.21 24.05
CA LEU A 368 -7.63 31.73 23.03
C LEU A 368 -6.39 32.64 22.91
N ARG A 369 -6.56 33.96 23.05
CA ARG A 369 -5.44 34.92 23.11
C ARG A 369 -4.52 34.70 24.30
N HIS A 370 -5.07 34.33 25.46
CA HIS A 370 -4.26 33.96 26.63
C HIS A 370 -3.45 32.67 26.38
N ALA A 371 -3.96 31.77 25.54
CA ALA A 371 -3.27 30.56 25.10
C ALA A 371 -2.27 30.80 23.94
N GLY A 372 -2.03 32.05 23.54
CA GLY A 372 -1.06 32.40 22.49
C GLY A 372 -1.60 32.34 21.06
N ILE A 373 -2.92 32.28 20.89
CA ILE A 373 -3.60 32.31 19.59
C ILE A 373 -4.19 33.71 19.38
N GLU A 374 -3.66 34.45 18.42
CA GLU A 374 -4.22 35.74 18.02
C GLU A 374 -5.35 35.52 17.02
N VAL A 375 -6.45 36.24 17.20
CA VAL A 375 -7.62 36.19 16.32
C VAL A 375 -7.96 37.62 15.94
N GLY A 376 -7.91 37.88 14.64
CA GLY A 376 -8.17 39.18 14.03
C GLY A 376 -9.64 39.62 14.12
N PRO A 377 -9.94 40.82 13.60
CA PRO A 377 -11.30 41.37 13.58
C PRO A 377 -12.19 40.70 12.52
N PRO A 378 -13.53 40.80 12.64
CA PRO A 378 -14.50 40.37 11.62
C PRO A 378 -14.49 41.30 10.37
N PRO A 379 -15.26 41.00 9.31
CA PRO A 379 -16.04 39.77 9.04
C PRO A 379 -15.21 38.51 8.72
N LEU A 380 -13.93 38.63 8.41
CA LEU A 380 -13.03 37.48 8.20
C LEU A 380 -11.86 37.55 9.19
N ARG A 381 -11.85 36.64 10.17
CA ARG A 381 -10.90 36.64 11.27
C ARG A 381 -9.68 35.80 10.90
N LEU A 382 -8.53 36.43 10.71
CA LEU A 382 -7.27 35.70 10.58
C LEU A 382 -6.83 35.18 11.95
N VAL A 383 -6.52 33.89 12.04
CA VAL A 383 -6.03 33.20 13.23
C VAL A 383 -4.54 32.96 13.07
N THR A 384 -3.72 33.53 13.96
CA THR A 384 -2.25 33.45 13.91
C THR A 384 -1.66 33.08 15.27
N ARG A 385 -0.37 32.75 15.29
CA ARG A 385 0.38 32.66 16.54
C ARG A 385 0.72 34.06 17.06
N LYS A 386 0.71 34.22 18.39
CA LYS A 386 1.06 35.47 19.07
C LYS A 386 2.36 36.08 18.55
N GLY A 387 2.33 37.38 18.24
CA GLY A 387 3.48 38.15 17.75
C GLY A 387 3.67 38.17 16.23
N ARG A 388 2.78 37.52 15.46
CA ARG A 388 2.72 37.67 14.00
C ARG A 388 1.72 38.77 13.64
N VAL A 389 2.15 39.74 12.84
CA VAL A 389 1.33 40.90 12.46
C VAL A 389 0.05 40.41 11.79
N THR A 390 -1.10 40.67 12.42
CA THR A 390 -2.40 40.53 11.77
C THR A 390 -2.51 41.67 10.75
N PRO A 391 -2.66 41.41 9.45
CA PRO A 391 -2.95 42.47 8.51
C PRO A 391 -4.30 43.07 8.88
N ALA A 392 -4.29 44.33 9.28
CA ALA A 392 -5.47 45.16 9.36
C ALA A 392 -5.59 45.87 8.01
N THR A 393 -6.25 45.24 7.05
CA THR A 393 -6.70 45.96 5.85
C THR A 393 -8.20 46.19 6.00
N GLU A 394 -8.56 47.37 6.51
CA GLU A 394 -9.82 48.00 6.14
C GLU A 394 -9.69 48.37 4.66
N GLY A 395 -10.02 47.42 3.78
CA GLY A 395 -10.10 47.60 2.34
C GLY A 395 -11.55 47.64 1.88
N ASP A 396 -11.81 48.36 0.79
CA ASP A 396 -13.06 48.27 0.05
C ASP A 396 -13.06 46.94 -0.72
N PHE A 397 -13.66 45.90 -0.13
CA PHE A 397 -13.89 44.61 -0.78
C PHE A 397 -15.21 44.66 -1.55
N ALA A 398 -15.16 44.31 -2.83
CA ALA A 398 -16.29 44.42 -3.75
C ALA A 398 -16.65 43.08 -4.41
N GLY A 399 -15.95 41.99 -4.06
CA GLY A 399 -16.24 40.67 -4.56
C GLY A 399 -17.63 40.17 -4.15
N GLU A 400 -18.23 39.35 -5.01
CA GLU A 400 -19.46 38.64 -4.65
C GLU A 400 -19.24 37.79 -3.39
N PRO A 401 -20.20 37.77 -2.45
CA PRO A 401 -20.13 36.91 -1.27
C PRO A 401 -20.03 35.44 -1.66
N LEU A 402 -19.20 34.70 -0.94
CA LEU A 402 -19.12 33.25 -1.02
C LEU A 402 -19.16 32.60 0.36
N SER A 403 -19.60 31.36 0.36
CA SER A 403 -19.61 30.48 1.53
C SER A 403 -18.75 29.25 1.20
N ILE A 404 -17.65 29.07 1.94
CA ILE A 404 -16.67 28.02 1.71
C ILE A 404 -16.16 27.44 3.02
N SER A 405 -16.02 26.12 3.09
CA SER A 405 -15.49 25.42 4.26
C SER A 405 -14.46 24.40 3.80
N LEU A 406 -13.19 24.71 4.04
CA LEU A 406 -12.05 23.90 3.64
C LEU A 406 -11.13 23.71 4.85
N GLN A 407 -10.77 22.46 5.12
CA GLN A 407 -9.85 22.09 6.17
C GLN A 407 -8.68 21.33 5.55
N HIS A 408 -7.45 21.78 5.81
CA HIS A 408 -6.21 21.21 5.27
C HIS A 408 -6.22 21.04 3.75
N ALA A 409 -6.70 22.06 3.04
CA ALA A 409 -6.73 22.07 1.58
C ALA A 409 -5.40 22.55 1.00
N ASP A 410 -4.99 21.97 -0.13
CA ASP A 410 -3.82 22.44 -0.87
C ASP A 410 -4.06 23.85 -1.44
N LEU A 411 -3.19 24.80 -1.09
CA LEU A 411 -3.33 26.19 -1.52
C LEU A 411 -3.43 26.36 -3.05
N PRO A 412 -2.55 25.76 -3.90
CA PRO A 412 -2.70 25.78 -5.35
C PRO A 412 -4.09 25.32 -5.82
N SER A 413 -4.62 24.22 -5.29
CA SER A 413 -5.99 23.77 -5.61
C SER A 413 -7.04 24.80 -5.21
N VAL A 414 -6.93 25.40 -4.03
CA VAL A 414 -7.86 26.46 -3.58
C VAL A 414 -7.77 27.66 -4.52
N LEU A 415 -6.57 28.14 -4.85
CA LEU A 415 -6.38 29.27 -5.77
C LEU A 415 -6.92 28.96 -7.17
N CYS A 416 -6.83 27.72 -7.64
CA CYS A 416 -7.47 27.32 -8.89
C CYS A 416 -9.00 27.38 -8.82
N ILE A 417 -9.62 26.99 -7.69
CA ILE A 417 -11.06 27.17 -7.46
C ILE A 417 -11.44 28.67 -7.55
N PHE A 418 -10.65 29.55 -6.91
CA PHE A 418 -10.86 31.00 -7.01
C PHE A 418 -10.71 31.49 -8.44
N SER A 419 -9.71 31.00 -9.19
CA SER A 419 -9.53 31.33 -10.60
C SER A 419 -10.77 30.96 -11.43
N ASN A 420 -11.33 29.78 -11.20
CA ASN A 420 -12.51 29.30 -11.92
C ASN A 420 -13.78 30.07 -11.58
N ILE A 421 -13.98 30.43 -10.31
CA ILE A 421 -15.18 31.16 -9.87
C ILE A 421 -15.13 32.62 -10.30
N THR A 422 -13.97 33.26 -10.19
CA THR A 422 -13.81 34.70 -10.49
C THR A 422 -13.59 34.99 -11.97
N GLY A 423 -13.16 34.00 -12.75
CA GLY A 423 -12.71 34.17 -14.13
C GLY A 423 -11.36 34.88 -14.26
N LEU A 424 -10.67 35.16 -13.14
CA LEU A 424 -9.36 35.78 -13.12
C LEU A 424 -8.27 34.71 -13.08
N THR A 425 -7.23 34.85 -13.90
CA THR A 425 -6.07 33.96 -13.82
C THR A 425 -5.27 34.27 -12.55
N ILE A 426 -5.02 33.27 -11.71
CA ILE A 426 -4.20 33.44 -10.50
C ILE A 426 -2.82 32.82 -10.72
N ARG A 427 -1.78 33.65 -10.63
CA ARG A 427 -0.38 33.25 -10.73
C ARG A 427 0.31 33.36 -9.38
N MET A 428 1.12 32.36 -9.04
CA MET A 428 1.78 32.22 -7.74
C MET A 428 3.23 31.73 -7.89
N PRO A 429 4.11 31.99 -6.91
CA PRO A 429 5.45 31.41 -6.88
C PRO A 429 5.42 29.88 -6.91
N PRO A 430 6.38 29.21 -7.58
CA PRO A 430 6.48 27.76 -7.57
C PRO A 430 6.86 27.26 -6.16
N GLY A 431 6.43 26.04 -5.81
CA GLY A 431 6.78 25.39 -4.54
C GLY A 431 5.97 25.88 -3.32
N LEU A 432 4.89 26.62 -3.54
CA LEU A 432 3.91 27.01 -2.53
C LEU A 432 2.92 25.86 -2.22
N ALA A 433 3.45 24.69 -1.86
CA ALA A 433 2.63 23.55 -1.43
C ALA A 433 2.44 23.62 0.10
N ARG A 434 1.38 24.30 0.55
CA ARG A 434 1.04 24.42 1.97
C ARG A 434 -0.45 24.21 2.17
N ASP A 435 -0.78 23.47 3.21
CA ASP A 435 -2.16 23.27 3.65
C ASP A 435 -2.72 24.59 4.20
N VAL A 436 -3.94 24.91 3.79
CA VAL A 436 -4.72 26.03 4.29
C VAL A 436 -6.05 25.56 4.83
N SER A 437 -6.52 26.24 5.87
CA SER A 437 -7.86 26.03 6.40
C SER A 437 -8.62 27.34 6.43
N ILE A 438 -9.82 27.32 5.85
CA ILE A 438 -10.69 28.47 5.73
C ILE A 438 -12.15 28.07 5.95
N PHE A 439 -12.83 28.86 6.76
CA PHE A 439 -14.25 28.74 7.01
C PHE A 439 -14.85 30.12 6.80
N ALA A 440 -15.51 30.35 5.66
CA ALA A 440 -16.14 31.63 5.35
C ALA A 440 -17.62 31.44 5.05
N ASN A 441 -18.43 32.36 5.55
CA ASN A 441 -19.88 32.37 5.43
C ASN A 441 -20.31 33.75 4.95
N GLU A 442 -20.78 33.84 3.70
CA GLU A 442 -21.20 35.08 3.04
C GLU A 442 -20.13 36.19 3.08
N VAL A 443 -18.87 35.84 2.82
CA VAL A 443 -17.74 36.78 2.78
C VAL A 443 -17.35 37.03 1.33
N ALA A 444 -17.11 38.30 0.97
CA ALA A 444 -16.61 38.67 -0.35
C ALA A 444 -15.35 37.86 -0.73
N TRP A 445 -15.34 37.29 -1.94
CA TRP A 445 -14.27 36.38 -2.37
C TRP A 445 -12.88 37.01 -2.35
N ASP A 446 -12.78 38.31 -2.64
CA ASP A 446 -11.54 39.08 -2.68
C ASP A 446 -10.96 39.26 -1.26
N ARG A 447 -11.84 39.45 -0.27
CA ARG A 447 -11.46 39.43 1.15
C ARG A 447 -10.96 38.06 1.59
N VAL A 448 -11.63 37.01 1.14
CA VAL A 448 -11.19 35.63 1.40
C VAL A 448 -9.81 35.37 0.81
N LEU A 449 -9.60 35.75 -0.45
CA LEU A 449 -8.32 35.58 -1.14
C LEU A 449 -7.20 36.36 -0.43
N GLU A 450 -7.46 37.61 -0.03
CA GLU A 450 -6.50 38.38 0.76
C GLU A 450 -6.15 37.66 2.06
N GLY A 451 -7.14 37.17 2.82
CA GLY A 451 -6.93 36.42 4.06
C GLY A 451 -6.09 35.16 3.87
N LEU A 452 -6.36 34.39 2.82
CA LEU A 452 -5.59 33.19 2.47
C LEU A 452 -4.12 33.51 2.16
N LEU A 453 -3.87 34.57 1.39
CA LEU A 453 -2.51 34.98 1.06
C LEU A 453 -1.79 35.60 2.25
N ALA A 454 -2.49 36.40 3.05
CA ALA A 454 -1.98 36.98 4.29
C ALA A 454 -1.55 35.92 5.30
N ALA A 455 -2.32 34.84 5.44
CA ALA A 455 -1.96 33.67 6.24
C ALA A 455 -0.59 33.09 5.82
N GLN A 456 -0.21 33.22 4.54
CA GLN A 456 1.08 32.78 4.02
C GLN A 456 2.18 33.87 4.06
N GLY A 457 1.90 35.04 4.62
CA GLY A 457 2.81 36.20 4.53
C GLY A 457 2.91 36.78 3.12
N MET A 458 1.89 36.55 2.29
CA MET A 458 1.79 37.02 0.93
C MET A 458 0.69 38.08 0.79
N SER A 459 0.67 38.69 -0.39
CA SER A 459 -0.34 39.65 -0.84
C SER A 459 -0.52 39.46 -2.34
N TYR A 460 -1.50 40.12 -2.95
CA TYR A 460 -1.67 40.08 -4.39
C TYR A 460 -1.72 41.47 -5.02
N GLU A 461 -1.60 41.49 -6.33
CA GLU A 461 -1.86 42.65 -7.18
C GLU A 461 -2.62 42.19 -8.41
N LEU A 462 -3.64 42.95 -8.82
CA LEU A 462 -4.39 42.71 -10.04
C LEU A 462 -3.76 43.50 -11.19
N ARG A 463 -3.25 42.80 -12.20
CA ARG A 463 -2.68 43.39 -13.42
C ARG A 463 -3.33 42.76 -14.64
N ASP A 464 -4.00 43.56 -15.46
CA ASP A 464 -4.57 43.12 -16.75
C ASP A 464 -5.44 41.84 -16.66
N GLY A 465 -6.27 41.72 -15.60
CA GLY A 465 -7.12 40.53 -15.39
C GLY A 465 -6.40 39.32 -14.78
N VAL A 466 -5.12 39.46 -14.41
CA VAL A 466 -4.31 38.43 -13.75
C VAL A 466 -4.00 38.86 -12.33
N ILE A 467 -4.31 37.98 -11.37
CA ILE A 467 -3.91 38.13 -9.98
C ILE A 467 -2.51 37.55 -9.83
N VAL A 468 -1.57 38.39 -9.39
CA VAL A 468 -0.19 37.97 -9.10
C VAL A 468 0.01 37.93 -7.59
N ALA A 469 -0.01 36.72 -7.02
CA ALA A 469 0.22 36.48 -5.61
C ALA A 469 1.73 36.42 -5.29
N GLY A 470 2.15 36.91 -4.13
CA GLY A 470 3.52 36.76 -3.64
C GLY A 470 3.91 37.78 -2.57
N THR A 471 5.13 37.65 -2.05
CA THR A 471 5.76 38.70 -1.24
C THR A 471 6.05 39.95 -2.08
N GLN A 472 6.26 41.11 -1.45
CA GLN A 472 6.57 42.35 -2.17
C GLN A 472 7.76 42.18 -3.13
N THR A 473 8.83 41.52 -2.70
CA THR A 473 10.02 41.24 -3.51
C THR A 473 9.71 40.32 -4.70
N GLN A 474 8.84 39.32 -4.50
CA GLN A 474 8.42 38.40 -5.58
C GLN A 474 7.49 39.09 -6.59
N ARG A 475 6.66 40.05 -6.17
CA ARG A 475 5.79 40.82 -7.07
C ARG A 475 6.53 41.87 -7.91
N SER A 476 7.68 42.36 -7.42
CA SER A 476 8.51 43.35 -8.11
C SER A 476 9.62 42.76 -8.98
N GLY A 477 10.04 41.51 -8.74
CA GLY A 477 11.00 40.80 -9.58
C GLY A 477 10.34 40.11 -10.79
N THR A 478 11.15 39.42 -11.60
CA THR A 478 10.68 38.44 -12.59
C THR A 478 10.85 37.00 -12.07
N PRO A 479 10.20 36.57 -10.97
CA PRO A 479 10.10 35.15 -10.70
C PRO A 479 9.15 34.50 -11.72
N ALA A 480 9.46 33.27 -12.11
CA ALA A 480 8.59 32.43 -12.92
C ALA A 480 7.35 32.03 -12.12
N ASN A 481 6.38 32.94 -11.97
CA ASN A 481 5.10 32.60 -11.37
C ASN A 481 4.37 31.61 -12.27
N VAL A 482 3.89 30.54 -11.68
CA VAL A 482 3.14 29.48 -12.36
C VAL A 482 1.65 29.73 -12.21
N ASP A 483 0.86 29.21 -13.16
CA ASP A 483 -0.59 29.20 -13.02
C ASP A 483 -1.00 28.24 -11.88
N SER A 484 -1.89 28.69 -11.00
CA SER A 484 -2.42 27.88 -9.90
C SER A 484 -3.08 26.59 -10.38
N CYS A 485 -3.78 26.60 -11.52
CA CYS A 485 -4.45 25.42 -12.08
C CYS A 485 -3.48 24.44 -12.75
N GLU A 486 -2.41 24.93 -13.37
CA GLU A 486 -1.33 24.07 -13.89
C GLU A 486 -0.62 23.35 -12.73
N THR A 487 -0.37 24.06 -11.63
CA THR A 487 0.26 23.47 -10.44
C THR A 487 -0.66 22.46 -9.74
N SER A 488 -1.96 22.75 -9.66
CA SER A 488 -2.94 21.84 -9.06
C SER A 488 -3.11 20.55 -9.86
N SER A 489 -2.96 20.58 -11.19
CA SER A 489 -3.04 19.38 -12.03
C SER A 489 -1.78 18.51 -11.99
N ALA A 490 -0.64 19.08 -11.58
CA ALA A 490 0.61 18.38 -11.30
C ALA A 490 0.71 17.82 -9.87
N SER A 491 -0.27 18.10 -9.00
CA SER A 491 -0.30 17.56 -7.65
C SER A 491 -0.51 16.04 -7.68
N PRO A 492 0.09 15.27 -6.75
CA PRO A 492 -0.10 13.82 -6.69
C PRO A 492 -1.60 13.51 -6.67
N PRO A 493 -2.02 12.38 -7.27
CA PRO A 493 -3.43 12.02 -7.40
C PRO A 493 -4.11 12.20 -6.04
N ALA A 494 -5.20 12.98 -6.03
CA ALA A 494 -5.93 13.35 -4.82
C ALA A 494 -5.95 12.17 -3.84
N SER A 495 -5.39 12.39 -2.64
CA SER A 495 -5.19 11.34 -1.65
C SER A 495 -6.46 10.50 -1.54
N ARG A 496 -6.34 9.16 -1.51
CA ARG A 496 -7.49 8.23 -1.54
C ARG A 496 -8.54 8.53 -0.46
N PHE A 497 -8.14 9.23 0.60
CA PHE A 497 -9.01 9.75 1.66
C PHE A 497 -10.05 10.77 1.22
N SER A 498 -9.78 11.54 0.16
CA SER A 498 -10.71 12.55 -0.37
C SER A 498 -12.03 11.95 -0.88
N ARG A 499 -12.07 10.63 -1.12
CA ARG A 499 -13.26 9.90 -1.57
C ARG A 499 -14.07 9.26 -0.45
N PHE A 500 -13.68 9.44 0.82
CA PHE A 500 -14.44 8.90 1.96
C PHE A 500 -15.76 9.63 2.13
N THR A 501 -16.85 8.85 2.11
CA THR A 501 -18.18 9.33 2.44
C THR A 501 -18.60 8.78 3.81
N LEU A 502 -19.53 9.49 4.46
CA LEU A 502 -19.97 9.18 5.83
C LEU A 502 -20.59 7.77 5.94
N ASP A 503 -21.31 7.34 4.91
CA ASP A 503 -21.96 6.03 4.81
C ASP A 503 -20.95 4.86 4.69
N GLN A 504 -19.65 5.14 4.58
CA GLN A 504 -18.59 4.13 4.56
C GLN A 504 -17.94 3.89 5.94
N LEU A 505 -18.32 4.70 6.95
CA LEU A 505 -17.79 4.56 8.31
C LEU A 505 -18.67 3.62 9.13
N GLU A 506 -18.02 2.68 9.85
CA GLU A 506 -18.68 1.92 10.89
C GLU A 506 -18.70 2.69 12.21
N SER A 507 -19.62 2.32 13.09
CA SER A 507 -19.70 2.79 14.46
C SER A 507 -18.39 2.64 15.25
N GLY A 508 -17.62 1.58 15.00
CA GLY A 508 -16.33 1.31 15.62
C GLY A 508 -15.16 2.12 15.04
N ASP A 509 -15.38 2.80 13.91
CA ASP A 509 -14.41 3.68 13.30
C ASP A 509 -14.55 5.12 13.83
N LEU A 510 -15.67 5.49 14.46
CA LEU A 510 -15.85 6.88 14.91
C LEU A 510 -14.92 7.25 16.06
N LEU A 511 -14.04 8.23 15.82
CA LEU A 511 -13.27 8.89 16.87
C LEU A 511 -13.95 10.20 17.27
N LEU A 512 -14.76 10.14 18.33
CA LEU A 512 -15.44 11.32 18.86
C LEU A 512 -14.42 12.28 19.50
N GLN A 513 -14.14 13.39 18.83
CA GLN A 513 -13.28 14.45 19.34
C GLN A 513 -14.04 15.53 20.10
N GLY A 514 -15.37 15.61 19.95
CA GLY A 514 -16.13 16.55 20.73
C GLY A 514 -17.63 16.54 20.50
N VAL A 515 -18.29 17.45 21.22
CA VAL A 515 -19.71 17.77 21.06
C VAL A 515 -19.88 19.28 21.10
N ALA A 516 -20.81 19.79 20.31
CA ALA A 516 -21.16 21.21 20.31
C ALA A 516 -22.68 21.37 20.33
N ARG A 517 -23.17 22.43 20.97
CA ARG A 517 -24.58 22.79 20.97
C ARG A 517 -24.79 24.03 20.11
N MET A 518 -25.63 23.90 19.08
CA MET A 518 -25.82 24.89 18.03
C MET A 518 -27.31 25.00 17.73
N ASN A 519 -27.85 26.22 17.74
CA ASN A 519 -29.29 26.47 17.56
C ASN A 519 -30.18 25.61 18.50
N GLY A 520 -29.70 25.34 19.71
CA GLY A 520 -30.39 24.51 20.71
C GLY A 520 -30.19 23.00 20.57
N GLU A 521 -29.67 22.52 19.44
CA GLU A 521 -29.44 21.11 19.14
C GLU A 521 -27.99 20.69 19.41
N TRP A 522 -27.79 19.44 19.80
CA TRP A 522 -26.45 18.87 19.97
C TRP A 522 -25.97 18.24 18.67
N MET A 523 -24.72 18.52 18.32
CA MET A 523 -23.98 17.82 17.29
C MET A 523 -22.74 17.17 17.85
N ALA A 524 -22.34 16.07 17.23
CA ALA A 524 -21.11 15.38 17.54
C ALA A 524 -20.03 15.77 16.54
N LEU A 525 -18.78 15.82 16.99
CA LEU A 525 -17.64 16.20 16.17
C LEU A 525 -16.70 15.01 16.11
N VAL A 526 -16.65 14.37 14.96
CA VAL A 526 -15.91 13.12 14.74
C VAL A 526 -14.71 13.42 13.87
N GLU A 527 -13.53 12.94 14.26
CA GLU A 527 -12.34 12.99 13.40
C GLU A 527 -12.48 11.94 12.31
N MET A 528 -12.34 12.39 11.08
CA MET A 528 -12.30 11.58 9.87
C MET A 528 -10.85 11.17 9.59
N PRO A 529 -10.63 10.14 8.76
CA PRO A 529 -9.32 9.88 8.18
C PRO A 529 -8.65 11.14 7.63
N GLY A 530 -7.37 11.33 7.93
CA GLY A 530 -6.62 12.54 7.56
C GLY A 530 -6.69 13.68 8.58
N GLY A 531 -7.35 13.47 9.73
CA GLY A 531 -7.42 14.46 10.81
C GLY A 531 -8.50 15.53 10.62
N ARG A 532 -9.30 15.42 9.57
CA ARG A 532 -10.41 16.35 9.31
C ARG A 532 -11.51 16.14 10.33
N LEU A 533 -12.08 17.21 10.86
CA LEU A 533 -13.21 17.12 11.78
C LEU A 533 -14.50 17.22 10.98
N GLN A 534 -15.48 16.36 11.27
CA GLN A 534 -16.79 16.40 10.64
C GLN A 534 -17.89 16.44 11.69
N SER A 535 -18.89 17.29 11.45
CA SER A 535 -20.07 17.41 12.29
C SER A 535 -21.10 16.35 11.95
N PHE A 536 -21.58 15.66 12.98
CA PHE A 536 -22.61 14.64 12.89
C PHE A 536 -23.92 15.12 13.52
N GLN A 537 -25.02 14.78 12.87
CA GLN A 537 -26.39 15.09 13.30
C GLN A 537 -27.18 13.80 13.51
N SER A 538 -28.21 13.88 14.37
CA SER A 538 -29.15 12.78 14.56
C SER A 538 -29.81 12.39 13.23
N GLY A 539 -29.86 11.10 12.94
CA GLY A 539 -30.46 10.53 11.73
C GLY A 539 -29.50 10.32 10.56
N GLN A 540 -28.24 10.75 10.65
CA GLN A 540 -27.26 10.45 9.61
C GLN A 540 -26.94 8.95 9.55
N GLU A 541 -26.81 8.43 8.33
CA GLU A 541 -26.50 7.02 8.07
C GLU A 541 -24.99 6.75 8.16
N LEU A 542 -24.66 5.57 8.67
CA LEU A 542 -23.35 4.94 8.76
C LEU A 542 -23.42 3.59 8.02
N SER A 543 -22.30 2.92 7.80
CA SER A 543 -22.33 1.62 7.10
C SER A 543 -23.01 0.50 7.91
N ASP A 544 -23.00 0.59 9.24
CA ASP A 544 -23.55 -0.42 10.17
C ASP A 544 -24.75 0.07 10.99
N GLY A 545 -25.25 1.28 10.73
CA GLY A 545 -26.37 1.83 11.48
C GLY A 545 -26.60 3.30 11.18
N ARG A 546 -27.22 4.00 12.13
CA ARG A 546 -27.47 5.44 12.03
C ARG A 546 -27.22 6.16 13.33
N VAL A 547 -26.87 7.43 13.26
CA VAL A 547 -26.74 8.30 14.43
C VAL A 547 -28.11 8.46 15.08
N GLY A 548 -28.22 8.06 16.33
CA GLY A 548 -29.36 8.28 17.20
C GLY A 548 -29.24 9.61 17.95
N ALA A 549 -29.53 9.58 19.25
CA ALA A 549 -29.47 10.77 20.09
C ALA A 549 -28.02 11.24 20.32
N ILE A 550 -27.83 12.56 20.23
CA ILE A 550 -26.59 13.26 20.58
C ILE A 550 -26.88 14.14 21.80
N ASP A 551 -25.99 14.15 22.78
CA ASP A 551 -26.08 14.99 23.97
C ASP A 551 -24.68 15.43 24.43
N GLU A 552 -24.61 16.09 25.58
CA GLU A 552 -23.37 16.67 26.11
C GLU A 552 -22.26 15.67 26.44
N SER A 553 -22.56 14.37 26.46
CA SER A 553 -21.65 13.28 26.78
C SER A 553 -21.29 12.42 25.56
N GLY A 554 -21.82 12.73 24.37
CA GLY A 554 -21.49 12.06 23.13
C GLY A 554 -22.71 11.69 22.29
N LEU A 555 -22.62 10.58 21.55
CA LEU A 555 -23.67 10.14 20.64
C LEU A 555 -24.03 8.67 20.81
N THR A 556 -25.25 8.32 20.45
CA THR A 556 -25.74 6.94 20.37
C THR A 556 -25.83 6.53 18.92
N ILE A 557 -25.41 5.33 18.58
CA ILE A 557 -25.57 4.73 17.25
C ILE A 557 -26.59 3.62 17.37
N VAL A 558 -27.54 3.60 16.44
CA VAL A 558 -28.57 2.57 16.34
C VAL A 558 -28.22 1.69 15.15
N GLY A 559 -27.79 0.46 15.42
CA GLY A 559 -27.46 -0.54 14.40
C GLY A 559 -28.69 -0.98 13.61
N ALA A 560 -28.47 -1.60 12.46
CA ALA A 560 -29.55 -2.13 11.60
C ALA A 560 -30.45 -3.17 12.31
N ASP A 561 -29.89 -3.89 13.28
CA ASP A 561 -30.60 -4.86 14.14
C ASP A 561 -31.31 -4.21 15.35
N GLY A 562 -31.26 -2.88 15.46
CA GLY A 562 -31.82 -2.12 16.57
C GLY A 562 -30.92 -2.05 17.81
N THR A 563 -29.72 -2.65 17.78
CA THR A 563 -28.75 -2.52 18.88
C THR A 563 -28.34 -1.07 19.04
N LYS A 564 -28.14 -0.64 20.30
CA LYS A 564 -27.72 0.72 20.61
C LYS A 564 -26.30 0.70 21.18
N ARG A 565 -25.38 1.35 20.49
CA ARG A 565 -23.99 1.56 20.96
C ARG A 565 -23.82 3.01 21.36
N ARG A 566 -23.27 3.26 22.55
CA ARG A 566 -22.94 4.61 23.00
C ARG A 566 -21.47 4.91 22.71
N VAL A 567 -21.20 5.99 21.99
CA VAL A 567 -19.86 6.55 21.82
C VAL A 567 -19.75 7.76 22.75
N THR A 568 -19.02 7.58 23.85
CA THR A 568 -18.91 8.60 24.90
C THR A 568 -17.73 9.53 24.66
N PHE A 569 -17.97 10.82 24.81
CA PHE A 569 -16.91 11.81 24.94
C PHE A 569 -16.37 11.75 26.37
N ASN A 570 -15.11 11.31 26.52
CA ASN A 570 -14.44 11.29 27.82
C ASN A 570 -13.49 12.50 27.92
N ALA A 571 -13.84 13.45 28.78
CA ALA A 571 -13.07 14.70 28.96
C ALA A 571 -11.81 14.53 29.82
N ASP A 572 -11.69 13.43 30.59
CA ASP A 572 -10.65 13.22 31.60
C ASP A 572 -9.52 12.27 31.15
N ARG A 573 -9.61 11.73 29.93
CA ARG A 573 -8.51 11.05 29.24
C ARG A 573 -7.89 12.00 28.23
#